data_AF-A0A954M1X3-F1
#
_entry.id   AF-A0A954M1X3-F1
#
_cell.length_a   1.000
_cell.length_b   1.000
_cell.length_c   1.000
_cell.angle_alpha   90.00
_cell.angle_beta   90.00
_cell.angle_gamma   90.00
#
_symmetry.space_group_name_H-M   'P 1'
#
loop_
_entity.id
_entity.type
_entity.pdbx_description
1 polymer ?
#
loop_
_entity_poly.entity_id
_entity_poly.type
_entity_poly.pdbx_seq_one_letter_code
_entity_poly.pdbx_strand_id
1 'polypeptide(L)'
;IRADGHTPIIRGFAWMQGEQDSKHEESASSYAANLGQLRDRLAADLNVRQLPLVFGQVLPYPKPLPRFTHRDLIRQQMAAADMDSSAPQALPLARMISTDALTLKPDTVHYDTRGQWELGQLMARRLPRP
;
A
#
# COMPACT_ATOMS: atom_id res chain seq x y z
N ILE A 1 26.27 -4.61 6.54
CA ILE A 1 26.08 -3.62 5.44
C ILE A 1 27.04 -2.44 5.60
N ARG A 2 26.80 -1.47 6.50
CA ARG A 2 27.74 -0.34 6.68
C ARG A 2 29.06 -0.75 7.34
N ALA A 3 28.99 -1.68 8.29
CA ALA A 3 30.17 -2.30 8.91
C ALA A 3 31.04 -3.07 7.90
N ASP A 4 30.47 -3.48 6.76
CA ASP A 4 31.16 -4.19 5.67
C ASP A 4 31.62 -3.23 4.56
N GLY A 5 31.55 -1.91 4.78
CA GLY A 5 31.95 -0.89 3.81
C GLY A 5 30.93 -0.61 2.69
N HIS A 6 29.71 -1.13 2.78
CA HIS A 6 28.66 -0.86 1.79
C HIS A 6 27.81 0.36 2.14
N THR A 7 27.50 1.15 1.12
CA THR A 7 26.54 2.27 1.21
C THR A 7 25.17 1.81 0.71
N PRO A 8 24.14 1.70 1.57
CA PRO A 8 22.81 1.30 1.14
C PRO A 8 22.15 2.40 0.31
N ILE A 9 21.42 1.98 -0.73
CA ILE A 9 20.62 2.86 -1.58
C ILE A 9 19.15 2.50 -1.39
N ILE A 10 18.32 3.50 -1.11
CA ILE A 10 16.88 3.34 -0.95
C ILE A 10 16.26 3.23 -2.34
N ARG A 11 15.64 2.09 -2.65
CA ARG A 11 15.04 1.81 -3.97
C ARG A 11 13.54 2.06 -4.02
N GLY A 12 12.89 2.11 -2.87
CA GLY A 12 11.47 2.35 -2.75
C GLY A 12 10.93 1.87 -1.42
N PHE A 13 9.62 1.99 -1.26
CA PHE A 13 8.90 1.64 -0.05
C PHE A 13 7.74 0.71 -0.42
N ALA A 14 7.67 -0.44 0.25
CA ALA A 14 6.58 -1.39 0.13
C ALA A 14 5.65 -1.23 1.34
N TRP A 15 4.38 -0.92 1.08
CA TRP A 15 3.41 -0.53 2.10
C TRP A 15 2.19 -1.45 2.10
N MET A 16 1.86 -2.01 3.26
CA MET A 16 0.65 -2.80 3.46
C MET A 16 0.01 -2.38 4.79
N GLN A 17 -1.00 -1.51 4.69
CA GLN A 17 -1.80 -1.03 5.81
C GLN A 17 -3.09 -0.41 5.26
N GLY A 18 -4.13 -0.38 6.08
CA GLY A 18 -5.36 0.41 5.86
C GLY A 18 -6.61 -0.24 6.44
N GLU A 19 -6.49 -1.45 6.99
CA GLU A 19 -7.60 -2.19 7.60
C GLU A 19 -8.25 -1.38 8.73
N GLN A 20 -7.49 -0.62 9.51
CA GLN A 20 -8.02 0.25 10.55
C GLN A 20 -8.72 1.49 9.99
N ASP A 21 -8.18 2.09 8.94
CA ASP A 21 -8.75 3.27 8.29
C ASP A 21 -10.12 2.97 7.65
N SER A 22 -10.44 1.70 7.41
CA SER A 22 -11.77 1.27 6.95
C SER A 22 -12.88 1.31 8.02
N LYS A 23 -12.54 1.61 9.28
CA LYS A 23 -13.54 1.61 10.38
C LYS A 23 -14.29 2.92 10.53
N HIS A 24 -13.77 4.00 9.97
CA HIS A 24 -14.36 5.34 10.04
C HIS A 24 -14.34 6.03 8.68
N GLU A 25 -15.38 6.81 8.40
CA GLU A 25 -15.53 7.52 7.13
C GLU A 25 -14.38 8.51 6.88
N GLU A 26 -13.99 9.25 7.92
CA GLU A 26 -12.92 10.25 7.83
C GLU A 26 -11.57 9.63 7.43
N SER A 27 -11.17 8.53 8.08
CA SER A 27 -9.93 7.83 7.75
C SER A 27 -9.99 7.17 6.38
N ALA A 28 -11.14 6.60 6.00
CA ALA A 28 -11.32 5.97 4.71
C ALA A 28 -11.30 7.00 3.56
N SER A 29 -11.97 8.14 3.73
CA SER A 29 -12.07 9.21 2.71
C SER A 29 -10.77 9.97 2.51
N SER A 30 -9.99 10.19 3.57
CA SER A 30 -8.71 10.92 3.53
C SER A 30 -7.50 10.05 3.16
N TYR A 31 -7.69 8.74 2.96
CA TYR A 31 -6.60 7.77 2.80
C TYR A 31 -5.58 8.14 1.70
N ALA A 32 -6.04 8.52 0.51
CA ALA A 32 -5.12 8.87 -0.60
C ALA A 32 -4.25 10.09 -0.26
N ALA A 33 -4.84 11.13 0.34
CA ALA A 33 -4.12 12.32 0.76
C ALA A 33 -3.10 12.00 1.87
N ASN A 34 -3.50 11.20 2.87
CA ASN A 34 -2.63 10.80 3.97
C ASN A 34 -1.47 9.90 3.50
N LEU A 35 -1.73 9.00 2.53
CA LEU A 35 -0.69 8.17 1.91
C LEU A 35 0.36 9.03 1.18
N GLY A 36 -0.09 10.08 0.48
CA GLY A 36 0.79 11.06 -0.16
C GLY A 36 1.67 11.78 0.86
N GLN A 37 1.07 12.28 1.95
CA GLN A 37 1.81 12.93 3.03
C GLN A 37 2.82 12.00 3.71
N LEU A 38 2.46 10.74 3.96
CA LEU A 38 3.37 9.73 4.48
C LEU A 38 4.58 9.54 3.54
N ARG A 39 4.34 9.34 2.24
CA ARG A 39 5.41 9.18 1.25
C ARG A 39 6.35 10.38 1.24
N ASP A 40 5.79 11.59 1.22
CA ASP A 40 6.57 12.82 1.10
C ASP A 40 7.39 13.08 2.37
N ARG A 41 6.81 12.79 3.55
CA ARG A 41 7.53 12.87 4.82
C ARG A 41 8.68 11.86 4.87
N LEU A 42 8.44 10.61 4.46
CA LEU A 42 9.49 9.60 4.36
C LEU A 42 10.60 10.00 3.39
N ALA A 43 10.25 10.58 2.24
CA ALA A 43 11.24 11.05 1.28
C ALA A 43 12.17 12.13 1.88
N ALA A 44 11.59 13.08 2.64
CA ALA A 44 12.35 14.10 3.36
C ALA A 44 13.24 13.52 4.46
N ASP A 45 12.70 12.65 5.32
CA ASP A 45 13.44 12.04 6.43
C ASP A 45 14.60 11.15 5.93
N LEU A 46 14.45 10.56 4.75
CA LEU A 46 15.46 9.71 4.10
C LEU A 46 16.39 10.48 3.16
N ASN A 47 16.18 11.80 3.00
CA ASN A 47 16.91 12.66 2.07
C ASN A 47 16.93 12.13 0.62
N VAL A 48 15.78 11.67 0.12
CA VAL A 48 15.59 11.23 -1.27
C VAL A 48 14.61 12.14 -1.98
N ARG A 49 14.95 12.57 -3.22
CA ARG A 49 14.11 13.51 -3.99
C ARG A 49 12.72 12.95 -4.31
N GLN A 50 12.66 11.65 -4.58
CA GLN A 50 11.45 10.93 -4.95
C GLN A 50 11.55 9.53 -4.34
N LEU A 51 10.52 9.12 -3.58
CA LEU A 51 10.44 7.78 -3.00
C LEU A 51 9.41 6.96 -3.76
N PRO A 52 9.83 6.00 -4.61
CA PRO A 52 8.90 5.06 -5.22
C PRO A 52 8.13 4.30 -4.15
N LEU A 53 6.82 4.21 -4.32
CA LEU A 53 5.91 3.56 -3.39
C LEU A 53 5.16 2.45 -4.12
N VAL A 54 5.12 1.26 -3.53
CA VAL A 54 4.20 0.21 -3.92
C VAL A 54 3.33 -0.11 -2.71
N PHE A 55 2.01 -0.18 -2.91
CA PHE A 55 1.08 -0.41 -1.82
C PHE A 55 0.00 -1.43 -2.16
N GLY A 56 -0.36 -2.27 -1.18
CA GLY A 56 -1.44 -3.26 -1.32
C GLY A 56 -2.81 -2.68 -1.02
N GLN A 57 -3.81 -3.04 -1.83
CA GLN A 57 -5.21 -2.74 -1.54
C GLN A 57 -5.71 -3.69 -0.45
N VAL A 58 -6.16 -3.15 0.69
CA VAL A 58 -6.55 -3.94 1.87
C VAL A 58 -7.90 -4.63 1.74
N LEU A 59 -8.21 -5.52 2.69
CA LEU A 59 -9.52 -6.17 2.85
C LEU A 59 -10.05 -6.80 1.54
N PRO A 60 -9.31 -7.76 0.95
CA PRO A 60 -9.69 -8.40 -0.31
C PRO A 60 -10.94 -9.27 -0.19
N TYR A 61 -11.28 -9.75 1.01
CA TYR A 61 -12.48 -10.55 1.20
C TYR A 61 -13.75 -9.71 0.93
N PRO A 62 -14.65 -10.14 0.01
CA PRO A 62 -15.78 -9.33 -0.43
C PRO A 62 -16.89 -9.19 0.61
N LYS A 63 -16.90 -10.01 1.67
CA LYS A 63 -17.84 -9.93 2.78
C LYS A 63 -17.09 -9.47 4.04
N PRO A 64 -16.72 -8.19 4.15
CA PRO A 64 -15.90 -7.73 5.26
C PRO A 64 -16.59 -7.96 6.61
N LEU A 65 -15.80 -8.17 7.66
CA LEU A 65 -16.33 -8.23 9.03
C LEU A 65 -17.07 -6.92 9.36
N PRO A 66 -18.14 -6.94 10.19
CA PRO A 66 -18.97 -5.77 10.48
C PRO A 66 -18.22 -4.52 10.97
N ARG A 67 -17.02 -4.70 11.55
CA ARG A 67 -16.17 -3.61 12.03
C ARG A 67 -15.54 -2.77 10.91
N PHE A 68 -15.43 -3.28 9.68
CA PHE A 68 -14.82 -2.59 8.55
C PHE A 68 -15.90 -1.90 7.71
N THR A 69 -16.57 -0.95 8.34
CA THR A 69 -17.79 -0.27 7.86
C THR A 69 -17.61 0.51 6.56
N HIS A 70 -16.39 0.93 6.23
CA HIS A 70 -16.05 1.77 5.08
C HIS A 70 -15.02 1.08 4.15
N ARG A 71 -15.05 -0.26 4.08
CA ARG A 71 -14.14 -1.07 3.24
C ARG A 71 -14.12 -0.63 1.77
N ASP A 72 -15.27 -0.33 1.18
CA ASP A 72 -15.32 0.05 -0.24
C ASP A 72 -14.76 1.44 -0.47
N LEU A 73 -15.05 2.39 0.43
CA LEU A 73 -14.54 3.75 0.35
C LEU A 73 -13.02 3.80 0.42
N ILE A 74 -12.40 3.12 1.40
CA ILE A 74 -10.93 3.11 1.49
C ILE A 74 -10.31 2.46 0.25
N ARG A 75 -10.91 1.39 -0.28
CA ARG A 75 -10.40 0.72 -1.47
C ARG A 75 -10.54 1.56 -2.74
N GLN A 76 -11.58 2.39 -2.82
CA GLN A 76 -11.72 3.41 -3.86
C GLN A 76 -10.61 4.46 -3.73
N GLN A 77 -10.32 4.95 -2.52
CA GLN A 77 -9.21 5.89 -2.30
C GLN A 77 -7.85 5.27 -2.63
N MET A 78 -7.61 4.01 -2.27
CA MET A 78 -6.40 3.27 -2.67
C MET A 78 -6.27 3.18 -4.19
N ALA A 79 -7.36 2.88 -4.90
CA ALA A 79 -7.36 2.83 -6.36
C ALA A 79 -7.12 4.21 -6.97
N ALA A 80 -7.71 5.27 -6.41
CA ALA A 80 -7.50 6.65 -6.86
C ALA A 80 -6.07 7.15 -6.59
N ALA A 81 -5.39 6.62 -5.56
CA ALA A 81 -4.00 6.96 -5.26
C ALA A 81 -2.99 6.33 -6.23
N ASP A 82 -3.38 5.29 -6.98
CA ASP A 82 -2.51 4.69 -8.00
C ASP A 82 -2.15 5.71 -9.09
N MET A 83 -0.87 5.77 -9.45
CA MET A 83 -0.36 6.73 -10.42
C MET A 83 -0.96 6.58 -11.82
N ASP A 84 -1.47 5.40 -12.17
CA ASP A 84 -2.08 5.09 -13.46
C ASP A 84 -3.62 5.27 -13.43
N SER A 85 -4.21 5.72 -12.31
CA SER A 85 -5.67 5.78 -12.10
C SER A 85 -6.41 6.92 -12.83
N SER A 86 -5.69 7.91 -13.36
CA SER A 86 -6.24 9.16 -13.92
C SER A 86 -7.07 10.00 -12.94
N ALA A 87 -7.14 9.62 -11.66
CA ALA A 87 -7.85 10.36 -10.63
C ALA A 87 -7.04 11.59 -10.18
N PRO A 88 -7.69 12.67 -9.69
CA PRO A 88 -6.96 13.82 -9.15
C PRO A 88 -6.14 13.48 -7.90
N GLN A 89 -6.43 12.36 -7.23
CA GLN A 89 -5.67 11.83 -6.10
C GLN A 89 -4.45 11.00 -6.52
N ALA A 90 -4.22 10.77 -7.82
CA ALA A 90 -3.12 9.94 -8.31
C ALA A 90 -1.77 10.46 -7.81
N LEU A 91 -1.02 9.58 -7.15
CA LEU A 91 0.25 9.93 -6.53
C LEU A 91 1.41 9.55 -7.46
N PRO A 92 2.28 10.49 -7.89
CA PRO A 92 3.43 10.15 -8.72
C PRO A 92 4.32 9.09 -8.08
N LEU A 93 4.76 8.11 -8.87
CA LEU A 93 5.60 6.99 -8.43
C LEU A 93 4.97 6.09 -7.34
N ALA A 94 3.65 6.18 -7.13
CA ALA A 94 2.91 5.27 -6.27
C ALA A 94 2.11 4.27 -7.11
N ARG A 95 2.34 2.97 -6.91
CA ARG A 95 1.64 1.91 -7.64
C ARG A 95 0.91 0.99 -6.67
N MET A 96 -0.38 0.85 -6.87
CA MET A 96 -1.23 -0.08 -6.16
C MET A 96 -1.06 -1.49 -6.72
N ILE A 97 -1.20 -2.49 -5.85
CA ILE A 97 -1.48 -3.88 -6.23
C ILE A 97 -2.86 -4.26 -5.67
N SER A 98 -3.72 -4.85 -6.52
CA SER A 98 -4.91 -5.54 -6.01
C SER A 98 -4.48 -6.81 -5.28
N THR A 99 -5.14 -7.10 -4.16
CA THR A 99 -4.88 -8.31 -3.36
C THR A 99 -6.04 -9.30 -3.41
N ASP A 100 -7.00 -9.11 -4.32
CA ASP A 100 -8.26 -9.88 -4.37
C ASP A 100 -8.05 -11.37 -4.66
N ALA A 101 -6.98 -11.71 -5.36
CA ALA A 101 -6.60 -13.09 -5.66
C ALA A 101 -5.78 -13.76 -4.56
N LEU A 102 -5.36 -13.03 -3.52
CA LEU A 102 -4.49 -13.56 -2.48
C LEU A 102 -5.27 -14.38 -1.45
N THR A 103 -4.64 -15.46 -1.01
CA THR A 103 -5.20 -16.38 -0.01
C THR A 103 -5.10 -15.80 1.40
N LEU A 104 -6.14 -16.04 2.20
CA LEU A 104 -6.32 -15.50 3.53
C LEU A 104 -6.42 -16.62 4.57
N LYS A 105 -6.07 -16.28 5.80
CA LYS A 105 -6.44 -17.06 6.99
C LYS A 105 -7.97 -17.12 7.13
N PRO A 106 -8.49 -18.07 7.92
CA PRO A 106 -9.93 -18.19 8.20
C PRO A 106 -10.56 -16.94 8.82
N ASP A 107 -9.76 -16.03 9.38
CA ASP A 107 -10.24 -14.75 9.91
C ASP A 107 -10.66 -13.74 8.83
N THR A 108 -10.43 -14.06 7.55
CA THR A 108 -10.79 -13.25 6.37
C THR A 108 -10.12 -11.88 6.27
N VAL A 109 -9.11 -11.62 7.12
CA VAL A 109 -8.41 -10.33 7.19
C VAL A 109 -6.94 -10.51 6.85
N HIS A 110 -6.28 -11.48 7.48
CA HIS A 110 -4.84 -11.64 7.34
C HIS A 110 -4.50 -12.65 6.25
N TYR A 111 -3.45 -12.35 5.48
CA TYR A 111 -2.92 -13.30 4.50
C TYR A 111 -2.36 -14.56 5.19
N ASP A 112 -2.58 -15.72 4.57
CA ASP A 112 -1.88 -16.93 4.96
C ASP A 112 -0.44 -16.96 4.40
N THR A 113 0.28 -18.05 4.60
CA THR A 113 1.66 -18.19 4.11
C THR A 113 1.77 -18.05 2.59
N ARG A 114 0.80 -18.59 1.83
CA ARG A 114 0.78 -18.52 0.37
C ARG A 114 0.46 -17.10 -0.08
N GLY A 115 -0.55 -16.47 0.53
CA GLY A 115 -0.94 -15.09 0.26
C GLY A 115 0.21 -14.11 0.52
N GLN A 116 0.96 -14.27 1.62
CA GLN A 116 2.14 -13.43 1.90
C GLN A 116 3.27 -13.63 0.88
N TRP A 117 3.51 -14.87 0.44
CA TRP A 117 4.51 -15.14 -0.59
C TRP A 117 4.14 -14.47 -1.91
N GLU A 118 2.88 -14.59 -2.34
CA GLU A 118 2.37 -13.94 -3.55
C GLU A 118 2.37 -12.40 -3.43
N LEU A 119 2.02 -11.86 -2.26
CA LEU A 119 2.07 -10.42 -1.98
C LEU A 119 3.49 -9.87 -2.22
N GLY A 120 4.51 -10.53 -1.65
CA GLY A 120 5.91 -10.14 -1.83
C GLY A 120 6.34 -10.15 -3.31
N GLN A 121 5.92 -11.16 -4.07
CA GLN A 121 6.22 -11.27 -5.50
C GLN A 121 5.56 -10.14 -6.31
N LEU A 122 4.30 -9.80 -6.00
CA LEU A 122 3.59 -8.70 -6.64
C LEU A 122 4.24 -7.35 -6.32
N MET A 123 4.57 -7.11 -5.05
CA MET A 123 5.24 -5.87 -4.64
C MET A 123 6.60 -5.70 -5.32
N ALA A 124 7.40 -6.76 -5.36
CA ALA A 124 8.73 -6.75 -6.00
C ALA A 124 8.66 -6.43 -7.50
N ARG A 125 7.66 -6.95 -8.22
CA ARG A 125 7.46 -6.67 -9.65
C ARG A 125 7.07 -5.22 -9.94
N ARG A 126 6.41 -4.56 -8.99
CA ARG A 126 5.86 -3.22 -9.16
C ARG A 126 6.82 -2.12 -8.71
N LEU A 127 7.80 -2.45 -7.87
CA LEU A 127 8.90 -1.55 -7.51
C LEU A 127 9.78 -1.27 -8.74
N PRO A 128 10.35 -0.05 -8.88
CA PRO A 128 11.30 0.24 -9.93
C PRO A 128 12.50 -0.71 -9.86
N ARG A 129 12.87 -1.27 -11.02
CA ARG A 129 14.09 -2.07 -11.15
C ARG A 129 15.33 -1.14 -11.14
N PRO A 130 16.48 -1.65 -10.67
CA PRO A 130 17.71 -0.89 -10.56
C PRO A 130 18.25 -0.38 -11.90
#